data_AF-A0A920P9J5-F1
#
_entry.id   AF-A0A920P9J5-F1
#
_cell.length_a   1.000
_cell.length_b   1.000
_cell.length_c   1.000
_cell.angle_alpha   90.00
_cell.angle_beta   90.00
_cell.angle_gamma   90.00
#
_symmetry.space_group_name_H-M   'P 1'
#
loop_
_entity.id
_entity.type
_entity.pdbx_description
1 polymer ?
#
loop_
_entity_poly.entity_id
_entity_poly.type
_entity_poly.pdbx_seq_one_letter_code
_entity_poly.pdbx_strand_id
1 'polypeptide(L)'
;MARATLAQAEIDLQKELDGPDTVNLNVLESNVADAKSKLSVADQELAREMLGADAVELETREIAVALAREELNDLMDGPDSFNVDVKTATLKSKEAILEDAISNLDGANVLAPFDGIISIVNVDVDDKVTNNSLVLEILTLML
;
A
#
# COMPACT_ATOMS: atom_id res chain seq x y z
N MET A 1 -15.54 -0.13 -21.98
CA MET A 1 -14.87 0.87 -21.12
C MET A 1 -14.85 0.42 -19.66
N ALA A 2 -16.00 0.24 -18.98
CA ALA A 2 -16.05 -0.07 -17.53
C ALA A 2 -15.19 -1.26 -17.06
N ARG A 3 -15.20 -2.40 -17.78
CA ARG A 3 -14.34 -3.56 -17.44
C ARG A 3 -12.84 -3.26 -17.53
N ALA A 4 -12.43 -2.44 -18.49
CA ALA A 4 -11.03 -2.04 -18.64
C ALA A 4 -10.61 -1.07 -17.53
N THR A 5 -11.52 -0.20 -17.10
CA THR A 5 -11.32 0.69 -15.95
C THR A 5 -11.19 -0.08 -14.64
N LEU A 6 -12.04 -1.10 -14.41
CA LEU A 6 -11.94 -1.97 -13.24
C LEU A 6 -10.59 -2.69 -13.20
N ALA A 7 -10.21 -3.36 -14.30
CA ALA A 7 -8.94 -4.07 -14.37
C ALA A 7 -7.73 -3.17 -14.10
N GLN A 8 -7.76 -1.92 -14.57
CA GLN A 8 -6.69 -0.96 -14.29
C GLN A 8 -6.69 -0.50 -12.83
N ALA A 9 -7.87 -0.30 -12.22
CA ALA A 9 -7.98 0.04 -10.81
C ALA A 9 -7.48 -1.08 -9.89
N GLU A 10 -7.74 -2.34 -10.23
CA GLU A 10 -7.22 -3.53 -9.52
C GLU A 10 -5.70 -3.61 -9.61
N ILE A 11 -5.12 -3.39 -10.80
CA ILE A 11 -3.66 -3.35 -10.99
C ILE A 11 -3.02 -2.24 -10.15
N ASP A 12 -3.63 -1.06 -10.14
CA ASP A 12 -3.14 0.09 -9.39
C ASP A 12 -3.25 -0.12 -7.87
N LEU A 13 -4.33 -0.75 -7.39
CA LEU A 13 -4.49 -1.11 -5.99
C LEU A 13 -3.47 -2.16 -5.58
N GLN A 14 -3.25 -3.19 -6.41
CA GLN A 14 -2.28 -4.24 -6.12
C GLN A 14 -0.87 -3.67 -5.96
N LYS A 15 -0.46 -2.73 -6.82
CA LYS A 15 0.84 -2.04 -6.70
C LYS A 15 0.99 -1.26 -5.40
N GLU A 16 -0.10 -0.73 -4.85
CA GLU A 16 -0.06 -0.01 -3.58
C GLU A 16 -0.10 -0.98 -2.38
N LEU A 17 -0.88 -2.07 -2.49
CA LEU A 17 -0.98 -3.14 -1.49
C LEU A 17 0.31 -3.94 -1.34
N ASP A 18 1.07 -4.11 -2.43
CA ASP A 18 2.40 -4.72 -2.39
C ASP A 18 3.34 -3.94 -1.46
N GLY A 19 3.00 -2.68 -1.13
CA GLY A 19 3.64 -1.89 -0.08
C GLY A 19 5.15 -1.74 -0.31
N PRO A 20 5.96 -1.35 0.68
CA PRO A 20 7.35 -1.75 0.67
C PRO A 20 7.37 -3.28 0.73
N ASP A 21 7.88 -3.92 -0.33
CA ASP A 21 8.03 -5.36 -0.51
C ASP A 21 8.18 -6.09 0.84
N THR A 22 7.39 -7.12 1.16
CA THR A 22 7.55 -7.87 2.44
C THR A 22 8.99 -8.38 2.66
N VAL A 23 9.75 -8.51 1.57
CA VAL A 23 11.21 -8.66 1.52
C VAL A 23 11.94 -7.53 2.27
N ASN A 24 11.58 -6.27 2.07
CA ASN A 24 12.15 -5.12 2.77
C ASN A 24 11.97 -5.17 4.29
N LEU A 25 10.83 -5.65 4.80
CA LEU A 25 10.60 -5.70 6.25
C LEU A 25 11.47 -6.79 6.91
N ASN A 26 11.51 -7.99 6.33
CA ASN A 26 12.39 -9.07 6.78
C ASN A 26 13.87 -8.69 6.66
N VAL A 27 14.24 -7.95 5.61
CA VAL A 27 15.60 -7.41 5.44
C VAL A 27 15.91 -6.36 6.53
N LEU A 28 14.97 -5.47 6.85
CA LEU A 28 15.14 -4.49 7.92
C LEU A 28 15.36 -5.18 9.28
N GLU A 29 14.53 -6.17 9.60
CA GLU A 29 14.65 -6.96 10.83
C GLU A 29 16.00 -7.71 10.92
N SER A 30 16.44 -8.31 9.80
CA SER A 30 17.73 -8.97 9.70
C SER A 30 18.88 -7.98 9.89
N ASN A 31 18.82 -6.80 9.25
CA ASN A 31 19.84 -5.76 9.38
C ASN A 31 19.96 -5.23 10.82
N VAL A 32 18.84 -5.05 11.52
CA VAL A 32 18.82 -4.68 12.94
C VAL A 32 19.45 -5.78 13.80
N ALA A 33 19.15 -7.06 13.53
CA ALA A 33 19.75 -8.17 14.26
C ALA A 33 21.27 -8.24 14.04
N ASP A 34 21.73 -8.06 12.80
CA ASP A 34 23.15 -8.02 12.45
C ASP A 34 23.87 -6.82 13.09
N ALA A 35 23.25 -5.64 13.05
CA ALA A 35 23.79 -4.42 13.68
C ALA A 35 23.93 -4.58 15.21
N LYS A 36 22.93 -5.16 15.88
CA LYS A 36 22.99 -5.49 17.31
C LYS A 36 24.13 -6.47 17.63
N SER A 37 24.33 -7.47 16.78
CA SER A 37 25.43 -8.43 16.93
C SER A 37 26.79 -7.75 16.79
N LYS A 38 26.98 -6.91 15.76
CA LYS A 38 28.20 -6.13 15.56
C LYS A 38 28.48 -5.18 16.74
N LEU A 39 27.46 -4.49 17.24
CA LEU A 39 27.60 -3.63 18.41
C LEU A 39 28.04 -4.42 19.64
N SER A 40 27.44 -5.59 19.88
CA SER A 40 27.84 -6.46 20.99
C SER A 40 29.29 -6.94 20.88
N VAL A 41 29.78 -7.23 19.68
CA VAL A 41 31.18 -7.59 19.45
C VAL A 41 32.11 -6.41 19.73
N ALA A 42 31.76 -5.23 19.23
CA ALA A 42 32.54 -4.01 19.44
C ALA A 42 32.63 -3.63 20.94
N ASP A 43 31.54 -3.74 21.70
CA ASP A 43 31.53 -3.52 23.15
C ASP A 43 32.44 -4.55 23.89
N GLN A 44 32.46 -5.81 23.46
CA GLN A 44 33.29 -6.87 24.06
C GLN A 44 34.79 -6.73 23.73
N GLU A 45 35.12 -6.22 22.56
CA GLU A 45 36.50 -5.88 22.19
C GLU A 45 36.99 -4.70 23.01
N LEU A 46 36.19 -3.62 23.08
CA LEU A 46 36.50 -2.44 23.88
C LEU A 46 36.76 -2.81 25.35
N ALA A 47 35.89 -3.64 25.96
CA ALA A 47 36.05 -4.06 27.35
C ALA A 47 37.33 -4.89 27.60
N ARG A 48 37.82 -5.65 26.61
CA ARG A 48 39.07 -6.42 26.72
C ARG A 48 40.29 -5.51 26.64
N GLU A 49 40.30 -4.52 25.75
CA GLU A 49 41.43 -3.61 25.57
C GLU A 49 41.60 -2.64 26.74
N MET A 50 40.50 -2.23 27.40
CA MET A 50 40.56 -1.40 28.62
C MET A 50 41.39 -2.03 29.76
N LEU A 51 41.70 -3.33 29.68
CA LEU A 51 42.55 -4.04 30.65
C LEU A 51 44.06 -3.98 30.33
N GLY A 52 44.50 -3.33 29.23
CA GLY A 52 45.94 -3.24 28.92
C GLY A 52 46.39 -2.45 27.67
N ALA A 53 45.53 -1.69 26.98
CA ALA A 53 45.83 -1.06 25.69
C ALA A 53 46.46 0.34 25.75
N ASP A 54 47.12 0.73 24.65
CA ASP A 54 47.57 2.10 24.36
C ASP A 54 46.36 3.04 24.15
N ALA A 55 46.45 4.29 24.62
CA ALA A 55 45.34 5.24 24.66
C ALA A 55 44.75 5.55 23.27
N VAL A 56 45.58 5.45 22.22
CA VAL A 56 45.16 5.68 20.82
C VAL A 56 44.30 4.53 20.27
N GLU A 57 44.60 3.29 20.68
CA GLU A 57 43.83 2.12 20.25
C GLU A 57 42.47 2.07 20.96
N LEU A 58 42.43 2.53 22.22
CA LEU A 58 41.18 2.72 22.97
C LEU A 58 40.27 3.76 22.31
N GLU A 59 40.79 4.96 21.99
CA GLU A 59 40.00 6.04 21.37
C GLU A 59 39.40 5.62 20.02
N THR A 60 40.17 4.91 19.18
CA THR A 60 39.70 4.42 17.87
C THR A 60 38.52 3.46 18.02
N ARG A 61 38.53 2.60 19.05
CA ARG A 61 37.46 1.62 19.30
C ARG A 61 36.24 2.24 19.95
N GLU A 62 36.41 3.23 20.82
CA GLU A 62 35.29 4.03 21.36
C GLU A 62 34.53 4.73 20.23
N ILE A 63 35.24 5.30 19.25
CA ILE A 63 34.62 5.89 18.05
C ILE A 63 33.87 4.83 17.24
N ALA A 64 34.44 3.63 17.06
CA ALA A 64 33.77 2.55 16.34
C ALA A 64 32.47 2.09 17.04
N VAL A 65 32.46 2.01 18.37
CA VAL A 65 31.25 1.72 19.15
C VAL A 65 30.22 2.84 19.00
N ALA A 66 30.64 4.11 19.06
CA ALA A 66 29.73 5.24 18.89
C ALA A 66 29.05 5.24 17.51
N LEU A 67 29.81 5.00 16.44
CA LEU A 67 29.28 4.87 15.07
C LEU A 67 28.32 3.68 14.94
N ALA A 68 28.66 2.52 15.52
CA ALA A 68 27.78 1.35 15.48
C ALA A 68 26.45 1.59 16.23
N ARG A 69 26.46 2.42 17.28
CA ARG A 69 25.23 2.82 17.99
C ARG A 69 24.38 3.79 17.18
N GLU A 70 25.02 4.74 16.49
CA GLU A 70 24.34 5.66 15.58
C GLU A 70 23.66 4.90 14.44
N GLU A 71 24.38 4.01 13.77
CA GLU A 71 23.84 3.17 12.69
C GLU A 71 22.68 2.28 13.17
N LEU A 72 22.77 1.74 14.38
CA LEU A 72 21.66 0.97 14.97
C LEU A 72 20.43 1.85 15.26
N ASN A 73 20.62 3.07 15.76
CA ASN A 73 19.50 3.99 16.02
C ASN A 73 18.79 4.36 14.71
N ASP A 74 19.55 4.66 13.65
CA ASP A 74 18.99 4.96 12.33
C ASP A 74 18.15 3.79 11.78
N LEU A 75 18.62 2.55 11.98
CA LEU A 75 17.88 1.35 11.60
C LEU A 75 16.62 1.13 12.46
N MET A 76 16.63 1.56 13.72
CA MET A 76 15.53 1.40 14.67
C MET A 76 14.42 2.45 14.52
N ASP A 77 14.72 3.63 14.00
CA ASP A 77 13.70 4.66 13.70
C ASP A 77 12.70 4.22 12.62
N GLY A 78 13.04 3.16 11.86
CA GLY A 78 12.15 2.56 10.87
C GLY A 78 11.90 3.47 9.67
N PRO A 79 10.99 3.09 8.75
CA PRO A 79 10.66 3.95 7.62
C PRO A 79 10.02 5.25 8.10
N ASP A 80 10.44 6.36 7.49
CA ASP A 80 9.95 7.72 7.78
C ASP A 80 8.41 7.74 7.89
N SER A 81 7.91 8.12 9.07
CA SER A 81 6.48 8.21 9.38
C SER A 81 5.68 9.02 8.34
N PHE A 82 6.29 10.05 7.74
CA PHE A 82 5.67 10.82 6.66
C PHE A 82 5.44 9.97 5.41
N ASN A 83 6.39 9.10 5.05
CA ASN A 83 6.24 8.18 3.92
C ASN A 83 5.15 7.13 4.19
N VAL A 84 4.99 6.68 5.44
CA VAL A 84 3.93 5.73 5.83
C VAL A 84 2.55 6.38 5.71
N ASP A 85 2.39 7.61 6.20
CA ASP A 85 1.12 8.34 6.12
C ASP A 85 0.73 8.64 4.68
N VAL A 86 1.68 9.05 3.84
CA VAL A 86 1.46 9.28 2.40
C VAL A 86 1.02 7.99 1.70
N LYS A 87 1.67 6.85 1.96
CA LYS A 87 1.27 5.55 1.40
C LYS A 87 -0.12 5.13 1.88
N THR A 88 -0.41 5.32 3.16
CA THR A 88 -1.73 5.01 3.74
C THR A 88 -2.84 5.83 3.10
N ALA A 89 -2.61 7.13 2.89
CA ALA A 89 -3.55 8.00 2.19
C ALA A 89 -3.72 7.60 0.71
N THR A 90 -2.63 7.20 0.04
CA THR A 90 -2.64 6.72 -1.34
C THR A 90 -3.44 5.44 -1.48
N LEU A 91 -3.25 4.47 -0.57
CA LEU A 91 -4.01 3.23 -0.52
C LEU A 91 -5.52 3.50 -0.40
N LYS A 92 -5.94 4.31 0.57
CA LYS A 92 -7.35 4.69 0.75
C LYS A 92 -7.96 5.32 -0.51
N SER A 93 -7.19 6.14 -1.21
CA SER A 93 -7.62 6.76 -2.46
C SER A 93 -7.82 5.71 -3.57
N LYS A 94 -6.90 4.74 -3.68
CA LYS A 94 -7.00 3.65 -4.66
C LYS A 94 -8.15 2.69 -4.35
N GLU A 95 -8.41 2.39 -3.08
CA GLU A 95 -9.59 1.62 -2.66
C GLU A 95 -10.89 2.30 -3.07
N ALA A 96 -11.01 3.62 -2.87
CA ALA A 96 -12.20 4.38 -3.29
C ALA A 96 -12.38 4.37 -4.81
N ILE A 97 -11.30 4.50 -5.59
CA ILE A 97 -11.35 4.42 -7.06
C ILE A 97 -11.80 3.03 -7.53
N LEU A 98 -11.36 1.97 -6.83
CA LEU A 98 -11.78 0.61 -7.15
C LEU A 98 -13.28 0.42 -6.90
N GLU A 99 -13.79 0.86 -5.75
CA GLU A 99 -15.21 0.80 -5.42
C GLU A 99 -16.07 1.53 -6.47
N ASP A 100 -15.65 2.74 -6.85
CA ASP A 100 -16.32 3.50 -7.91
C ASP A 100 -16.30 2.74 -9.25
N ALA A 101 -15.18 2.10 -9.60
CA ALA A 101 -15.07 1.32 -10.83
C ALA A 101 -16.00 0.09 -10.83
N ILE A 102 -16.15 -0.58 -9.67
CA ILE A 102 -17.10 -1.68 -9.48
C ILE A 102 -18.53 -1.18 -9.65
N SER A 103 -18.92 -0.11 -8.94
CA SER A 103 -20.28 0.44 -9.03
C SER A 103 -20.62 0.89 -10.46
N ASN A 104 -19.66 1.46 -11.19
CA ASN A 104 -19.85 1.84 -12.58
C ASN A 104 -19.96 0.64 -13.52
N LEU A 105 -19.24 -0.45 -13.24
CA LEU A 105 -19.37 -1.69 -14.01
C LEU A 105 -20.74 -2.34 -13.80
N ASP A 106 -21.21 -2.40 -12.56
CA ASP A 106 -22.52 -2.95 -12.23
C ASP A 106 -23.63 -2.10 -12.86
N GLY A 107 -23.53 -0.77 -12.74
CA GLY A 107 -24.46 0.17 -13.36
C GLY A 107 -24.44 0.18 -14.89
N ALA A 108 -23.42 -0.38 -15.53
CA ALA A 108 -23.36 -0.49 -16.99
C ALA A 108 -24.36 -1.52 -17.56
N ASN A 109 -24.87 -2.43 -16.72
CA ASN A 109 -25.95 -3.34 -17.09
C ASN A 109 -27.25 -2.90 -16.41
N VAL A 110 -28.19 -2.39 -17.22
CA VAL A 110 -29.54 -2.07 -16.73
C VAL A 110 -30.36 -3.35 -16.65
N LEU A 111 -30.74 -3.76 -15.44
CA LEU A 111 -31.59 -4.92 -15.20
C LEU A 111 -33.02 -4.47 -14.88
N ALA A 112 -34.01 -5.28 -15.27
CA ALA A 112 -35.40 -5.04 -14.91
C ALA A 112 -35.57 -5.18 -13.38
N PRO A 113 -36.20 -4.20 -12.69
CA PRO A 113 -36.37 -4.26 -11.24
C PRO A 113 -37.49 -5.21 -10.79
N PHE A 114 -38.37 -5.65 -11.71
CA PHE A 114 -39.46 -6.58 -11.47
C PHE A 114 -39.94 -7.21 -12.79
N ASP A 115 -40.74 -8.28 -12.68
CA ASP A 115 -41.41 -8.92 -13.83
C ASP A 115 -42.49 -8.00 -14.44
N GLY A 116 -42.43 -7.79 -15.75
CA GLY A 116 -43.31 -6.85 -16.42
C GLY A 116 -43.25 -6.93 -17.94
N ILE A 117 -43.93 -5.99 -18.59
CA ILE A 117 -43.92 -5.81 -20.04
C ILE A 117 -43.21 -4.49 -20.34
N ILE A 118 -42.25 -4.54 -21.27
CA ILE A 118 -41.61 -3.32 -21.79
C ILE A 118 -42.66 -2.57 -22.63
N SER A 119 -43.01 -1.36 -22.19
CA SER A 119 -43.99 -0.50 -22.86
C SER A 119 -43.33 0.46 -23.85
N ILE A 120 -42.17 1.01 -23.46
CA ILE A 120 -41.44 2.01 -24.25
C ILE A 120 -39.94 1.72 -24.19
N VAL A 121 -39.26 1.91 -25.32
CA VAL A 121 -37.80 1.98 -25.44
C VAL A 121 -37.46 3.32 -26.10
N ASN A 122 -36.65 4.14 -25.43
CA ASN A 122 -36.32 5.52 -25.84
C ASN A 122 -34.83 5.69 -26.21
N VAL A 123 -34.17 4.59 -26.56
CA VAL A 123 -32.74 4.56 -26.87
C VAL A 123 -32.48 3.69 -28.08
N ASP A 124 -31.53 4.12 -28.90
CA ASP A 124 -30.93 3.32 -29.96
C ASP A 124 -29.53 2.84 -29.55
N VAL A 125 -29.02 1.85 -30.28
CA VAL A 125 -27.64 1.40 -30.10
C VAL A 125 -26.68 2.57 -30.34
N ASP A 126 -25.65 2.67 -29.51
CA ASP A 126 -24.63 3.74 -29.51
C ASP A 126 -25.10 5.12 -29.01
N ASP A 127 -26.35 5.25 -28.53
CA ASP A 127 -26.80 6.46 -27.87
C ASP A 127 -26.01 6.75 -26.59
N LYS A 128 -25.73 8.05 -26.38
CA LYS A 128 -25.16 8.53 -25.12
C LYS A 128 -26.29 8.87 -24.16
N VAL A 129 -26.35 8.13 -23.07
CA VAL A 129 -27.32 8.34 -21.98
C VAL A 129 -26.62 8.82 -20.71
N THR A 130 -27.38 9.47 -19.84
CA THR A 130 -26.94 9.94 -18.52
C THR A 130 -27.78 9.28 -17.42
N ASN A 131 -27.42 9.48 -16.16
CA ASN A 131 -28.17 8.93 -15.02
C ASN A 131 -29.64 9.36 -14.96
N ASN A 132 -30.02 10.44 -15.66
CA ASN A 132 -31.40 10.94 -15.72
C ASN A 132 -32.10 10.65 -17.05
N SER A 133 -31.44 9.96 -17.98
CA SER A 133 -32.06 9.56 -19.25
C SER A 133 -33.12 8.49 -19.00
N LEU A 134 -34.36 8.74 -19.42
CA LEU A 134 -35.41 7.73 -19.38
C LEU A 134 -35.26 6.79 -20.57
N VAL A 135 -34.63 5.63 -20.34
CA VAL A 135 -34.24 4.69 -21.39
C VAL A 135 -35.33 3.66 -21.72
N LEU A 136 -36.02 3.17 -20.70
CA LEU A 136 -37.09 2.17 -20.81
C LEU A 136 -38.22 2.43 -19.82
N GLU A 137 -39.44 2.04 -20.19
CA GLU A 137 -40.60 1.96 -19.30
C GLU A 137 -41.07 0.51 -19.19
N ILE A 138 -41.24 0.02 -17.96
CA ILE A 138 -41.71 -1.34 -17.66
C ILE A 138 -43.00 -1.24 -16.85
N LEU A 139 -44.07 -1.87 -17.36
CA LEU A 139 -45.34 -1.98 -16.66
C LEU A 139 -45.41 -3.32 -15.93
N THR A 140 -45.75 -3.29 -14.63
CA THR A 140 -45.96 -4.50 -13.83
C THR A 140 -47.13 -5.33 -14.38
N LEU A 141 -46.95 -6.65 -14.46
CA LEU A 141 -48.09 -7.55 -14.67
C LEU A 141 -48.90 -7.64 -13.36
N MET A 142 -50.10 -7.06 -13.35
CA MET A 142 -51.11 -7.41 -12.34
C MET A 142 -51.78 -8.72 -12.75
N LEU A 143 -51.65 -9.74 -11.89
CA LEU A 143 -52.45 -10.97 -11.93
C LEU A 143 -53.82 -10.76 -11.27
#